data_AF-A0A502EVU9-F1
#
_entry.id   AF-A0A502EVU9-F1
#
_cell.length_a   1.000
_cell.length_b   1.000
_cell.length_c   1.000
_cell.angle_alpha   90.00
_cell.angle_beta   90.00
_cell.angle_gamma   90.00
#
_symmetry.space_group_name_H-M   'P 1'
#
loop_
_entity.id
_entity.type
_entity.pdbx_description
1 polymer ?
#
loop_
_entity_poly.entity_id
_entity_poly.type
_entity_poly.pdbx_seq_one_letter_code
_entity_poly.pdbx_strand_id
1 'polypeptide(L)'
;MKESIIFLKEKLVELYSEHSHLEIRYEYKSIINTHVVEVKPVHCFNSDRPYILKQIEVEDVFENTFFGEDIVFITDDSLIKVNNPILSLGVSTINVDLSEFEQQKVSFVVAQPCLTYDAYIIPQDFDVFIAPPDNKNDISNIKDSGVKLESFLF
;
A
#
# COMPACT_ATOMS: atom_id res chain seq x y z
N MET A 1 -2.52 -1.45 37.95
CA MET A 1 -2.30 -1.78 36.52
C MET A 1 -2.90 -3.16 36.32
N LYS A 2 -3.73 -3.40 35.29
CA LYS A 2 -4.36 -4.72 35.08
C LYS A 2 -3.28 -5.77 34.80
N GLU A 3 -3.46 -6.99 35.31
CA GLU A 3 -2.54 -8.11 35.11
C GLU A 3 -2.44 -8.50 33.63
N SER A 4 -3.55 -8.47 32.90
CA SER A 4 -3.62 -8.72 31.44
C SER A 4 -2.70 -7.78 30.63
N ILE A 5 -2.61 -6.50 31.03
CA ILE A 5 -1.74 -5.53 30.39
C ILE A 5 -0.26 -5.90 30.60
N ILE A 6 0.10 -6.36 31.79
CA ILE A 6 1.48 -6.76 32.11
C ILE A 6 1.84 -8.00 31.28
N PHE A 7 0.98 -9.01 31.31
CA PHE A 7 1.12 -10.23 30.52
C PHE A 7 1.34 -9.94 29.03
N LEU A 8 0.47 -9.11 28.42
CA LEU A 8 0.60 -8.79 27.00
C LEU A 8 1.86 -7.99 26.70
N LYS A 9 2.27 -7.07 27.57
CA LYS A 9 3.53 -6.34 27.35
C LYS A 9 4.72 -7.30 27.31
N GLU A 10 4.77 -8.28 28.21
CA GLU A 10 5.85 -9.28 28.22
C GLU A 10 5.81 -10.16 26.96
N LYS A 11 4.63 -10.66 26.59
CA LYS A 11 4.46 -11.53 25.42
C LYS A 11 4.73 -10.83 24.09
N LEU A 12 4.36 -9.56 23.97
CA LEU A 12 4.63 -8.76 22.76
C LEU A 12 6.12 -8.41 22.64
N VAL A 13 6.83 -8.22 23.75
CA VAL A 13 8.29 -8.04 23.73
C VAL A 13 8.99 -9.33 23.31
N GLU A 14 8.56 -10.49 23.83
CA GLU A 14 9.04 -11.82 23.39
C GLU A 14 8.80 -12.00 21.88
N LEU A 15 7.57 -11.77 21.43
CA LEU A 15 7.19 -11.86 20.01
C LEU A 15 8.07 -10.98 19.11
N TYR A 16 8.30 -9.72 19.52
CA TYR A 16 9.16 -8.79 18.78
C TYR A 16 10.63 -9.23 18.77
N SER A 17 11.13 -9.82 19.85
CA SER A 17 12.52 -10.30 19.91
C SER A 17 12.80 -11.42 18.91
N GLU A 18 11.80 -12.25 18.62
CA GLU A 18 11.86 -13.30 17.61
C GLU A 18 11.60 -12.76 16.18
N HIS A 19 10.84 -11.67 16.07
CA HIS A 19 10.40 -11.08 14.80
C HIS A 19 10.74 -9.58 14.72
N SER A 20 12.03 -9.27 14.83
CA SER A 20 12.52 -7.87 14.93
C SER A 20 12.21 -6.98 13.72
N HIS A 21 11.80 -7.56 12.60
CA HIS A 21 11.32 -6.86 11.40
C HIS A 21 9.91 -6.28 11.53
N LEU A 22 9.16 -6.64 12.58
CA LEU A 22 7.82 -6.12 12.81
C LEU A 22 7.84 -4.75 13.49
N GLU A 23 6.78 -3.98 13.32
CA GLU A 23 6.43 -2.89 14.22
C GLU A 23 5.19 -3.31 14.99
N ILE A 24 5.24 -3.20 16.32
CA ILE A 24 4.14 -3.59 17.20
C ILE A 24 3.72 -2.39 18.03
N ARG A 25 2.46 -2.00 17.94
CA ARG A 25 1.85 -0.99 18.81
C ARG A 25 0.69 -1.61 19.57
N TYR A 26 0.57 -1.32 20.85
CA TYR A 26 -0.46 -1.92 21.68
C TYR A 26 -1.17 -0.88 22.53
N GLU A 27 -2.51 -0.95 22.54
CA GLU A 27 -3.39 -0.12 23.35
C GLU A 27 -4.50 -0.98 23.97
N TYR A 28 -4.83 -0.70 25.23
CA TYR A 28 -6.02 -1.26 25.87
C TYR A 28 -7.16 -0.24 25.83
N LYS A 29 -8.26 -0.61 25.18
CA LYS A 29 -9.47 0.22 25.06
C LYS A 29 -10.48 -0.17 26.13
N SER A 30 -10.44 0.56 27.25
CA SER A 30 -11.30 0.29 28.42
C SER A 30 -12.81 0.35 28.14
N ILE A 31 -13.26 1.17 27.17
CA ILE A 31 -14.68 1.32 26.81
C ILE A 31 -15.30 0.01 26.32
N ILE A 32 -14.52 -0.78 25.57
CA ILE A 32 -14.94 -2.07 24.99
C ILE A 32 -14.26 -3.27 25.65
N ASN A 33 -13.44 -3.03 26.69
CA ASN A 33 -12.64 -4.03 27.38
C ASN A 33 -11.76 -4.88 26.44
N THR A 34 -11.21 -4.25 25.39
CA THR A 34 -10.45 -4.94 24.33
C THR A 34 -9.00 -4.48 24.28
N HIS A 35 -8.10 -5.43 24.14
CA HIS A 35 -6.68 -5.27 23.87
C HIS A 35 -6.44 -5.23 22.37
N VAL A 36 -6.00 -4.08 21.85
CA VAL A 36 -5.75 -3.89 20.42
C VAL A 36 -4.24 -3.90 20.20
N VAL A 37 -3.79 -4.88 19.43
CA VAL A 37 -2.39 -5.03 19.02
C VAL A 37 -2.30 -4.75 17.53
N GLU A 38 -1.68 -3.65 17.17
CA GLU A 38 -1.38 -3.35 15.78
C GLU A 38 -0.01 -3.88 15.40
N VAL A 39 0.05 -4.58 14.26
CA VAL A 39 1.28 -5.14 13.73
C VAL A 39 1.49 -4.68 12.29
N LYS A 40 2.72 -4.28 12.00
CA LYS A 40 3.19 -3.96 10.64
C LYS A 40 4.47 -4.74 10.36
N PRO A 41 4.78 -5.03 9.10
CA PRO A 41 3.99 -4.75 7.90
C PRO A 41 2.84 -5.77 7.69
N VAL A 42 1.80 -5.35 6.95
CA VAL A 42 0.56 -6.14 6.72
C VAL A 42 0.82 -7.54 6.15
N HIS A 43 1.84 -7.70 5.30
CA HIS A 43 2.12 -8.97 4.64
C HIS A 43 2.53 -10.10 5.62
N CYS A 44 3.02 -9.74 6.82
CA CYS A 44 3.39 -10.71 7.85
C CYS A 44 2.18 -11.50 8.37
N PHE A 45 0.97 -10.91 8.39
CA PHE A 45 -0.25 -11.59 8.85
C PHE A 45 -0.62 -12.84 8.05
N ASN A 46 -0.26 -12.89 6.76
CA ASN A 46 -0.66 -13.98 5.88
C ASN A 46 0.52 -14.86 5.43
N SER A 47 1.74 -14.33 5.51
CA SER A 47 2.90 -14.95 4.88
C SER A 47 3.95 -15.43 5.90
N ASP A 48 4.02 -14.79 7.06
CA ASP A 48 5.02 -15.08 8.08
C ASP A 48 4.48 -16.16 9.03
N ARG A 49 4.63 -17.43 8.64
CA ARG A 49 4.13 -18.57 9.42
C ARG A 49 4.66 -18.60 10.86
N PRO A 50 5.97 -18.38 11.12
CA PRO A 50 6.48 -18.26 12.49
C PRO A 50 5.71 -17.24 13.33
N TYR A 51 5.49 -16.05 12.80
CA TYR A 51 4.71 -15.00 13.47
C TYR A 51 3.28 -15.45 13.74
N ILE A 52 2.59 -16.00 12.72
CA ILE A 52 1.18 -16.43 12.83
C ILE A 52 1.01 -17.48 13.94
N LEU A 53 1.91 -18.46 14.01
CA LEU A 53 1.85 -19.49 15.05
C LEU A 53 2.04 -18.90 16.45
N LYS A 54 2.96 -17.93 16.58
CA LYS A 54 3.21 -17.27 17.86
C LYS A 54 2.06 -16.34 18.26
N GLN A 55 1.44 -15.66 17.29
CA GLN A 55 0.23 -14.87 17.52
C GLN A 55 -0.89 -15.75 18.09
N ILE A 56 -1.17 -16.90 17.45
CA ILE A 56 -2.18 -17.86 17.93
C ILE A 56 -1.86 -18.34 19.35
N GLU A 57 -0.59 -18.67 19.64
CA GLU A 57 -0.19 -19.07 21.00
C GLU A 57 -0.49 -17.97 22.03
N VAL A 58 -0.21 -16.71 21.70
CA VAL A 58 -0.48 -15.57 22.59
C VAL A 58 -1.98 -15.37 22.78
N GLU A 59 -2.79 -15.44 21.72
CA GLU A 59 -4.25 -15.34 21.77
C GLU A 59 -4.84 -16.46 22.63
N ASP A 60 -4.48 -17.72 22.35
CA ASP A 60 -4.97 -18.88 23.09
C ASP A 60 -4.64 -18.77 24.59
N VAL A 61 -3.40 -18.42 24.95
CA VAL A 61 -3.03 -18.28 26.36
C VAL A 61 -3.77 -17.11 27.01
N PHE A 62 -3.95 -16.01 26.28
CA PHE A 62 -4.65 -14.83 26.79
C PHE A 62 -6.12 -15.16 27.11
N GLU A 63 -6.84 -15.71 26.14
CA GLU A 63 -8.27 -16.03 26.27
C GLU A 63 -8.55 -17.08 27.35
N ASN A 64 -7.64 -18.04 27.53
CA ASN A 64 -7.75 -19.04 28.60
C ASN A 64 -7.41 -18.49 30.00
N THR A 65 -6.70 -17.35 30.09
CA THR A 65 -6.25 -16.78 31.36
C THR A 65 -7.14 -15.61 31.83
N PHE A 66 -7.58 -14.75 30.91
CA PHE A 66 -8.25 -13.49 31.22
C PHE A 66 -9.69 -13.45 30.70
N PHE A 67 -10.57 -14.23 31.35
CA PHE A 67 -11.98 -14.28 30.97
C PHE A 67 -12.66 -12.91 31.03
N GLY A 68 -13.36 -12.56 29.95
CA GLY A 68 -14.15 -11.34 29.83
C GLY A 68 -13.40 -10.14 29.26
N GLU A 69 -12.10 -10.28 28.93
CA GLU A 69 -11.33 -9.32 28.14
C GLU A 69 -11.10 -9.90 26.74
N ASP A 70 -11.16 -9.06 25.71
CA ASP A 70 -10.93 -9.48 24.33
C ASP A 70 -9.54 -9.05 23.86
N ILE A 71 -8.92 -9.82 22.96
CA ILE A 71 -7.70 -9.44 22.26
C ILE A 71 -7.95 -9.43 20.75
N VAL A 72 -7.40 -8.43 20.07
CA VAL A 72 -7.48 -8.35 18.61
C VAL A 72 -6.17 -7.86 18.02
N PHE A 73 -5.66 -8.60 17.05
CA PHE A 73 -4.54 -8.20 16.22
C PHE A 73 -5.05 -7.52 14.95
N ILE A 74 -4.51 -6.34 14.65
CA ILE A 74 -4.93 -5.50 13.53
C ILE A 74 -3.74 -5.08 12.67
N THR A 75 -4.05 -4.77 11.42
CA THR A 75 -3.14 -4.13 10.46
C THR A 75 -3.55 -2.67 10.25
N ASP A 76 -2.72 -1.93 9.51
CA ASP A 76 -2.97 -0.52 9.16
C ASP A 76 -4.34 -0.24 8.51
N ASP A 77 -4.89 -1.25 7.81
CA ASP A 77 -6.13 -1.13 7.04
C ASP A 77 -7.39 -1.33 7.90
N SER A 78 -7.25 -1.52 9.21
CA SER A 78 -8.36 -1.76 10.12
C SER A 78 -9.17 -0.48 10.44
N LEU A 79 -10.47 -0.67 10.66
CA LEU A 79 -11.37 0.40 11.15
C LEU A 79 -11.02 0.81 12.58
N ILE A 80 -10.50 -0.13 13.37
CA ILE A 80 -10.04 0.11 14.74
C ILE A 80 -8.56 0.48 14.66
N LYS A 81 -8.16 1.55 15.34
CA LYS A 81 -6.77 2.03 15.36
C LYS A 81 -6.23 2.15 16.78
N VAL A 82 -4.91 1.98 16.88
CA VAL A 82 -4.13 2.35 18.07
C VAL A 82 -3.81 3.84 17.98
N ASN A 83 -4.39 4.62 18.88
CA ASN A 83 -4.22 6.07 18.97
C ASN A 83 -3.24 6.46 20.08
N ASN A 84 -3.33 5.78 21.22
CA ASN A 84 -2.52 6.07 22.40
C ASN A 84 -1.82 4.77 22.87
N PRO A 85 -0.72 4.38 22.20
CA PRO A 85 -0.06 3.13 22.51
C PRO A 85 0.54 3.15 23.92
N ILE A 86 0.26 2.09 24.69
CA ILE A 86 0.86 1.77 25.98
C ILE A 86 2.25 1.13 25.76
N LEU A 87 2.43 0.47 24.62
CA LEU A 87 3.68 -0.15 24.18
C LEU A 87 3.89 0.14 22.69
N SER A 88 5.12 0.43 22.31
CA SER A 88 5.55 0.57 20.91
C SER A 88 6.92 -0.05 20.74
N LEU A 89 7.05 -0.95 19.76
CA LEU A 89 8.26 -1.69 19.42
C LEU A 89 8.50 -1.55 17.91
N GLY A 90 9.77 -1.49 17.49
CA GLY A 90 10.14 -1.19 16.10
C GLY A 90 10.30 0.31 15.83
N VAL A 91 10.70 0.67 14.61
CA VAL A 91 11.09 2.04 14.26
C VAL A 91 9.95 2.76 13.55
N SER A 92 9.25 3.64 14.26
CA SER A 92 8.32 4.61 13.65
C SER A 92 8.92 6.02 13.70
N THR A 93 9.94 6.29 12.87
CA THR A 93 10.36 7.67 12.58
C THR A 93 10.70 7.85 11.11
N ILE A 94 9.75 8.37 10.33
CA ILE A 94 10.11 9.34 9.29
C ILE A 94 9.50 10.67 9.75
N ASN A 95 10.32 11.47 10.44
CA ASN A 95 10.01 12.87 10.67
C ASN A 95 10.42 13.60 9.39
N VAL A 96 9.52 13.66 8.39
CA VAL A 96 9.77 14.48 7.19
C VAL A 96 9.54 15.92 7.60
N ASP A 97 10.61 16.62 7.92
CA ASP A 97 10.56 18.08 7.99
C ASP A 97 10.39 18.62 6.56
N LEU A 98 9.15 18.96 6.21
CA LEU A 98 8.80 19.52 4.91
C LEU A 98 9.20 21.00 4.77
N SER A 99 9.83 21.60 5.79
CA SER A 99 10.26 23.00 5.73
C SER A 99 11.45 23.25 4.80
N GLU A 100 12.13 22.21 4.32
CA GLU A 100 13.30 22.33 3.42
C GLU A 100 12.98 22.30 1.92
N PHE A 101 11.71 22.12 1.51
CA PHE A 101 11.35 22.23 0.10
C PHE A 101 11.24 23.70 -0.33
N GLU A 102 12.36 24.40 -0.44
CA GLU A 102 12.40 25.67 -1.17
C GLU A 102 12.16 25.40 -2.65
N GLN A 103 11.07 25.97 -3.18
CA GLN A 103 10.76 25.95 -4.60
C GLN A 103 11.92 26.59 -5.36
N GLN A 104 12.71 25.77 -6.05
CA GLN A 104 13.73 26.26 -6.93
C GLN A 104 13.04 27.05 -8.05
N LYS A 105 13.10 28.38 -7.95
CA LYS A 105 12.56 29.31 -8.93
C LYS A 105 13.37 29.15 -10.20
N VAL A 106 12.92 28.27 -11.10
CA VAL A 106 13.48 28.15 -12.44
C VAL A 106 13.03 29.38 -13.23
N SER A 107 13.94 30.33 -13.41
CA SER A 107 13.74 31.45 -14.33
C SER A 107 13.88 30.94 -15.76
N PHE A 108 12.76 30.81 -16.48
CA PHE A 108 12.79 30.67 -17.93
C PHE A 108 13.23 32.00 -18.54
N VAL A 109 14.39 31.99 -19.19
CA VAL A 109 14.79 33.07 -20.10
C VAL A 109 14.01 32.84 -21.40
N VAL A 110 12.98 33.64 -21.63
CA VAL A 110 12.31 33.69 -22.93
C VAL A 110 13.26 34.42 -23.88
N ALA A 111 13.89 33.70 -24.80
CA ALA A 111 14.64 34.31 -25.89
C ALA A 111 13.67 35.13 -26.76
N GLN A 112 13.95 36.42 -26.95
CA GLN A 112 13.20 37.26 -27.88
C GLN A 112 13.38 36.73 -29.31
N PRO A 113 12.30 36.64 -30.12
CA PRO A 113 12.44 36.39 -31.54
C PRO A 113 13.00 37.64 -32.22
N CYS A 114 14.22 37.53 -32.79
CA CYS A 114 14.71 38.51 -33.76
C CYS A 114 13.82 38.43 -35.01
N LEU A 115 12.97 39.44 -35.20
CA LEU A 115 12.27 39.67 -36.46
C LEU A 115 13.24 40.40 -37.41
N THR A 116 13.90 39.66 -38.29
CA THR A 116 14.45 40.23 -39.51
C THR A 116 13.46 39.99 -40.63
N TYR A 117 12.79 41.07 -41.02
CA TYR A 117 12.07 41.16 -42.28
C TYR A 117 13.11 41.20 -43.41
N ASP A 118 13.17 40.16 -44.22
CA ASP A 118 13.65 40.27 -45.59
C ASP A 118 12.50 39.91 -46.53
N ALA A 119 12.16 40.91 -47.34
CA ALA A 119 11.11 40.90 -48.33
C ALA A 119 11.50 40.05 -49.55
N TYR A 120 10.54 39.22 -49.98
CA TYR A 120 10.23 38.72 -51.34
C TYR A 120 11.38 38.28 -52.26
N ILE A 121 11.27 37.09 -52.86
CA ILE A 121 10.81 36.89 -54.26
C ILE A 121 10.23 35.46 -54.38
N ILE A 122 8.99 35.36 -54.91
CA ILE A 122 8.40 34.14 -55.48
C ILE A 122 8.57 34.27 -57.01
N PRO A 123 9.02 33.21 -57.71
CA PRO A 123 8.20 32.66 -58.79
C PRO A 123 8.21 31.12 -58.75
N GLN A 124 7.03 30.52 -58.60
CA GLN A 124 6.27 29.87 -59.68
C GLN A 124 6.71 28.44 -59.97
N ASP A 125 5.68 27.60 -59.96
CA ASP A 125 5.59 26.26 -60.53
C ASP A 125 6.36 25.17 -59.78
N PHE A 126 5.62 24.37 -59.00
CA PHE A 126 5.43 22.97 -59.39
C PHE A 126 4.28 22.33 -58.61
N ASP A 127 3.58 21.49 -59.34
CA ASP A 127 2.24 21.00 -59.09
C ASP A 127 2.04 20.15 -57.84
N VAL A 128 0.79 20.24 -57.39
CA VAL A 128 0.08 19.34 -56.50
C VAL A 128 0.39 17.87 -56.79
N PHE A 129 0.84 17.12 -55.78
CA PHE A 129 0.53 15.69 -55.69
C PHE A 129 -0.21 15.40 -54.39
N ILE A 130 -1.53 15.46 -54.52
CA ILE A 130 -2.47 14.74 -53.67
C ILE A 130 -2.41 13.27 -54.12
N ALA A 131 -2.18 12.36 -53.19
CA ALA A 131 -2.59 10.97 -53.35
C ALA A 131 -3.25 10.49 -52.05
N PRO A 132 -4.56 10.26 -52.06
CA PRO A 132 -5.18 9.14 -51.37
C PRO A 132 -5.93 8.28 -52.41
N PRO A 133 -6.70 7.30 -51.95
CA PRO A 133 -6.40 6.14 -51.11
C PRO A 133 -6.42 4.89 -52.03
N ASP A 134 -6.35 3.67 -51.47
CA ASP A 134 -6.96 2.42 -51.98
C ASP A 134 -6.14 1.21 -51.54
N ASN A 135 -6.69 0.04 -51.24
CA ASN A 135 -8.06 -0.42 -51.12
C ASN A 135 -7.95 -1.82 -50.50
N LYS A 136 -9.08 -2.23 -49.93
CA LYS A 136 -9.48 -3.54 -49.46
C LYS A 136 -8.88 -4.71 -50.24
N ASN A 137 -8.68 -5.80 -49.53
CA ASN A 137 -9.22 -7.13 -49.83
C ASN A 137 -8.63 -8.11 -48.82
N ASP A 138 -9.27 -9.18 -48.41
CA ASP A 138 -10.65 -9.57 -48.27
C ASP A 138 -10.55 -10.97 -47.67
N ILE A 139 -11.41 -11.26 -46.70
CA ILE A 139 -12.13 -12.53 -46.59
C ILE A 139 -11.35 -13.79 -46.18
N SER A 140 -12.10 -14.57 -45.41
CA SER A 140 -12.00 -16.01 -45.18
C SER A 140 -11.19 -16.37 -43.93
N ASN A 141 -11.64 -17.24 -43.04
CA ASN A 141 -12.92 -17.90 -42.85
C ASN A 141 -12.75 -18.83 -41.63
N ILE A 142 -13.87 -19.20 -41.01
CA ILE A 142 -14.13 -20.57 -40.49
C ILE A 142 -13.68 -20.92 -39.06
N LYS A 143 -14.74 -21.01 -38.22
CA LYS A 143 -15.15 -22.09 -37.29
C LYS A 143 -14.47 -22.23 -35.92
N ASP A 144 -15.21 -21.75 -34.91
CA ASP A 144 -16.09 -22.57 -34.07
C ASP A 144 -15.55 -23.94 -33.61
N SER A 145 -15.22 -24.04 -32.32
CA SER A 145 -15.69 -25.13 -31.45
C SER A 145 -15.12 -25.04 -30.02
N GLY A 146 -16.01 -25.13 -29.03
CA GLY A 146 -15.71 -25.89 -27.81
C GLY A 146 -15.40 -25.12 -26.53
N VAL A 147 -16.35 -24.33 -26.01
CA VAL A 147 -16.38 -24.00 -24.57
C VAL A 147 -16.91 -25.22 -23.82
N LYS A 148 -16.07 -25.84 -23.00
CA LYS A 148 -16.49 -26.85 -22.01
C LYS A 148 -16.11 -26.32 -20.63
N LEU A 149 -17.07 -25.67 -19.96
CA LEU A 149 -17.00 -25.32 -18.54
C LEU A 149 -17.47 -26.54 -17.77
N GLU A 150 -16.53 -27.31 -17.22
CA GLU A 150 -16.85 -28.37 -16.27
C GLU A 150 -17.01 -27.76 -14.87
N SER A 151 -18.15 -28.10 -14.31
CA SER A 151 -18.71 -27.86 -12.98
C SER A 151 -17.74 -27.95 -11.80
N PHE A 152 -17.83 -26.94 -10.93
CA PHE A 152 -17.57 -27.06 -9.51
C PHE A 152 -18.63 -27.97 -8.87
N LEU A 153 -18.17 -28.96 -8.10
CA LEU A 153 -18.99 -29.66 -7.11
C LEU A 153 -18.28 -29.58 -5.76
N PHE A 154 -19.13 -29.37 -4.76
CA PHE A 154 -18.90 -29.16 -3.33
C PHE A 154 -18.02 -30.20 -2.65
#